data_AF-A0A2K6LH75-F1
#
_entry.id   AF-A0A2K6LH75-F1
#
_cell.length_a   1.000
_cell.length_b   1.000
_cell.length_c   1.000
_cell.angle_alpha   90.00
_cell.angle_beta   90.00
_cell.angle_gamma   90.00
#
_symmetry.space_group_name_H-M   'P 1'
#
loop_
_entity.id
_entity.type
_entity.pdbx_description
1 polymer ?
#
loop_
_entity_poly.entity_id
_entity_poly.type
_entity_poly.pdbx_seq_one_letter_code
_entity_poly.pdbx_strand_id
1 'polypeptide(L)'
;NLPKFQEGERVLCFHGPLLYEAKCVKVAIKDKQVKYFIHYSGWNKNWDEWVPESRVPKYVDTNLQKQRELQKAMKTKKNKQETPGNGDGGSTSETPQPPRKERAQVDPTVENEETFMNRVEVKVKIPEELKLWLVDDWDLITRQKQLFYLPAKKNVDSILEDYANYKKSHGNTDNKEYAVNEVVAGIKEYFNVMLGTQLLYKFERPQYAKILADHPDAPMSQVYGAPHLLRLFVRIGAMLAYTSLDEKSLALLLNYLHDFLKYLAKNSETLFSARDYEVAPPEYHRKAV
;
A
#
# COMPACT_ATOMS: atom_id res chain seq x y z
N ASN A 1 -7.64 -12.99 26.65
CA ASN A 1 -8.18 -13.62 25.44
C ASN A 1 -7.45 -14.93 25.23
N LEU A 2 -8.18 -16.05 25.30
CA LEU A 2 -7.63 -17.36 24.96
C LEU A 2 -7.53 -17.47 23.44
N PRO A 3 -6.48 -18.11 22.89
CA PRO A 3 -6.34 -18.30 21.46
C PRO A 3 -7.43 -19.24 20.93
N LYS A 4 -8.05 -18.87 19.81
CA LYS A 4 -9.07 -19.67 19.10
C LYS A 4 -8.49 -20.86 18.34
N PHE A 5 -7.20 -20.82 17.98
CA PHE A 5 -6.53 -21.85 17.19
C PHE A 5 -5.25 -22.32 17.87
N GLN A 6 -4.86 -23.56 17.61
CA GLN A 6 -3.65 -24.17 18.15
C GLN A 6 -2.52 -24.26 17.12
N GLU A 7 -1.28 -24.38 17.59
CA GLU A 7 -0.14 -24.67 16.71
C GLU A 7 -0.36 -26.03 16.02
N GLY A 8 -0.10 -26.08 14.73
CA GLY A 8 -0.38 -27.24 13.89
C GLY A 8 -1.78 -27.24 13.27
N GLU A 9 -2.72 -26.43 13.74
CA GLU A 9 -4.11 -26.48 13.29
C GLU A 9 -4.26 -25.99 11.84
N ARG A 10 -5.08 -26.73 11.08
CA ARG A 10 -5.48 -26.36 9.73
C ARG A 10 -6.54 -25.27 9.80
N VAL A 11 -6.28 -24.16 9.13
CA VAL A 11 -7.13 -22.97 9.17
C VAL A 11 -7.32 -22.43 7.75
N LEU A 12 -8.20 -21.44 7.63
CA LEU A 12 -8.22 -20.57 6.47
C LEU A 12 -7.56 -19.25 6.88
N CYS A 13 -6.89 -18.58 5.96
CA CYS A 13 -6.29 -17.28 6.23
C CYS A 13 -6.45 -16.34 5.04
N PHE A 14 -6.86 -15.11 5.33
CA PHE A 14 -6.96 -14.07 4.31
C PHE A 14 -5.58 -13.58 3.92
N HIS A 15 -5.31 -13.58 2.62
CA HIS A 15 -4.17 -12.86 2.02
C HIS A 15 -4.70 -11.98 0.88
N GLY A 16 -4.74 -10.67 1.12
CA GLY A 16 -5.53 -9.76 0.29
C GLY A 16 -7.03 -10.13 0.30
N PRO A 17 -7.73 -10.08 -0.85
CA PRO A 17 -9.18 -10.29 -0.91
C PRO A 17 -9.60 -11.77 -0.91
N LEU A 18 -8.63 -12.68 -1.02
CA LEU A 18 -8.90 -14.11 -1.14
C LEU A 18 -8.58 -14.84 0.16
N LEU A 19 -9.35 -15.90 0.38
CA LEU A 19 -9.16 -16.80 1.48
C LEU A 19 -8.35 -18.01 0.98
N TYR A 20 -7.27 -18.34 1.69
CA TYR A 20 -6.39 -19.46 1.34
C TYR A 20 -6.37 -20.49 2.45
N GLU A 21 -6.14 -21.74 2.07
CA GLU A 21 -5.85 -22.78 3.03
C GLU A 21 -4.48 -22.54 3.66
N ALA A 22 -4.40 -22.64 4.98
CA ALA A 22 -3.19 -22.35 5.71
C ALA A 22 -3.06 -23.20 6.97
N LYS A 23 -1.88 -23.15 7.59
CA LYS A 23 -1.57 -23.80 8.85
C LYS A 23 -1.18 -22.75 9.88
N CYS A 24 -1.78 -22.84 11.06
CA CYS A 24 -1.32 -22.10 12.24
C CYS A 24 0.01 -22.73 12.68
N VAL A 25 1.11 -22.02 12.54
CA VAL A 25 2.46 -22.51 12.88
C VAL A 25 2.81 -22.14 14.31
N LYS A 26 2.53 -20.89 14.73
CA LYS A 26 2.79 -20.41 16.10
C LYS A 26 1.65 -19.55 16.62
N VAL A 27 1.49 -19.53 17.94
CA VAL A 27 0.54 -18.64 18.64
C VAL A 27 1.31 -17.71 19.56
N ALA A 28 1.04 -16.42 19.49
CA ALA A 28 1.62 -15.42 20.40
C ALA A 28 0.52 -14.54 21.01
N ILE A 29 0.66 -14.26 22.31
CA ILE A 29 -0.20 -13.32 23.02
C ILE A 29 0.69 -12.18 23.51
N LYS A 30 0.51 -10.99 22.93
CA LYS A 30 1.24 -9.77 23.32
C LYS A 30 0.24 -8.65 23.52
N ASP A 31 0.37 -7.88 24.60
CA ASP A 31 -0.50 -6.73 24.91
C ASP A 31 -2.01 -7.09 24.89
N LYS A 32 -2.37 -8.27 25.40
CA LYS A 32 -3.72 -8.85 25.39
C LYS A 32 -4.30 -9.13 23.97
N GLN A 33 -3.50 -8.98 22.92
CA GLN A 33 -3.85 -9.35 21.54
C GLN A 33 -3.28 -10.72 21.17
N VAL A 34 -4.11 -11.56 20.55
CA VAL A 34 -3.69 -12.86 20.01
C VAL A 34 -3.28 -12.69 18.56
N LYS A 35 -2.09 -13.18 18.22
CA LYS A 35 -1.58 -13.26 16.85
C LYS A 35 -1.19 -14.69 16.51
N TYR A 36 -1.32 -15.02 15.24
CA TYR A 36 -0.99 -16.33 14.70
C TYR A 36 0.08 -16.18 13.64
N PHE A 37 1.12 -17.01 13.70
CA PHE A 37 2.10 -17.13 12.63
C PHE A 37 1.57 -18.14 11.62
N ILE A 38 1.29 -17.69 10.40
CA ILE A 38 0.56 -18.48 9.40
C ILE A 38 1.50 -18.89 8.28
N HIS A 39 1.40 -20.15 7.87
CA HIS A 39 1.99 -20.67 6.63
C HIS A 39 0.89 -21.01 5.63
N TYR A 40 0.92 -20.41 4.44
CA TYR A 40 -0.08 -20.65 3.39
C TYR A 40 0.25 -21.93 2.60
N SER A 41 -0.76 -22.78 2.40
CA SER A 41 -0.58 -24.06 1.73
C SER A 41 -0.20 -23.88 0.27
N GLY A 42 0.95 -24.44 -0.12
CA GLY A 42 1.49 -24.33 -1.48
C GLY A 42 2.26 -23.03 -1.76
N TRP A 43 2.48 -22.18 -0.75
CA TRP A 43 3.23 -20.94 -0.89
C TRP A 43 4.65 -21.11 -0.33
N ASN A 44 5.58 -20.25 -0.77
CA ASN A 44 6.93 -20.21 -0.24
C ASN A 44 6.94 -19.67 1.21
N LYS A 45 7.79 -20.23 2.09
CA LYS A 45 7.92 -19.82 3.51
C LYS A 45 8.24 -18.33 3.73
N ASN A 46 8.78 -17.65 2.72
CA ASN A 46 9.00 -16.19 2.78
C ASN A 46 7.70 -15.37 2.85
N TRP A 47 6.55 -16.00 2.60
CA TRP A 47 5.22 -15.42 2.77
C TRP A 47 4.60 -15.72 4.14
N ASP A 48 5.31 -16.44 5.01
CA ASP A 48 4.84 -16.71 6.36
C ASP A 48 4.82 -15.40 7.16
N GLU A 49 3.72 -15.13 7.84
CA GLU A 49 3.51 -13.83 8.49
C GLU A 49 2.74 -13.97 9.81
N TRP A 50 2.97 -13.01 10.71
CA TRP A 50 2.14 -12.83 11.91
C TRP A 50 0.89 -12.06 11.56
N VAL A 51 -0.28 -12.67 11.75
CA VAL A 51 -1.57 -12.06 11.47
C VAL A 51 -2.43 -11.97 12.73
N PRO A 52 -3.31 -10.95 12.84
CA PRO A 52 -4.30 -10.89 13.90
C PRO A 52 -5.36 -12.00 13.75
N GLU A 53 -6.04 -12.31 14.85
CA GLU A 53 -7.11 -13.33 14.87
C GLU A 53 -8.22 -13.11 13.83
N SER A 54 -8.56 -11.85 13.51
CA SER A 54 -9.59 -11.52 12.50
C SER A 54 -9.25 -12.05 11.10
N ARG A 55 -7.97 -12.25 10.77
CA ARG A 55 -7.53 -12.79 9.47
C ARG A 55 -7.57 -14.32 9.38
N VAL A 56 -7.93 -15.02 10.45
CA VAL A 56 -7.87 -16.49 10.52
C VAL A 56 -9.25 -17.08 10.77
N PRO A 57 -10.05 -17.31 9.72
CA PRO A 57 -11.27 -18.09 9.86
C PRO A 57 -10.99 -19.57 10.12
N LYS A 58 -11.89 -20.22 10.88
CA LYS A 58 -11.83 -21.67 11.10
C LYS A 58 -12.03 -22.42 9.77
N TYR A 59 -11.35 -23.56 9.62
CA TYR A 59 -11.57 -24.46 8.50
C TYR A 59 -12.90 -25.22 8.67
N VAL A 60 -14.00 -24.62 8.21
CA VAL A 60 -15.38 -25.16 8.27
C VAL A 60 -16.12 -24.86 6.97
N ASP A 61 -17.20 -25.60 6.70
CA ASP A 61 -17.94 -25.52 5.43
C ASP A 61 -18.43 -24.11 5.08
N THR A 62 -18.87 -23.33 6.07
CA THR A 62 -19.31 -21.94 5.86
C THR A 62 -18.20 -21.05 5.33
N ASN A 63 -16.98 -21.20 5.85
CA ASN A 63 -15.83 -20.42 5.41
C ASN A 63 -15.22 -20.95 4.10
N LEU A 64 -15.33 -22.26 3.84
CA LEU A 64 -14.96 -22.85 2.55
C LEU A 64 -15.90 -22.38 1.43
N GLN A 65 -17.20 -22.24 1.73
CA GLN A 65 -18.15 -21.66 0.79
C GLN A 65 -17.80 -20.19 0.49
N LYS A 66 -17.47 -19.42 1.53
CA LYS A 66 -16.96 -18.04 1.38
C LYS A 66 -15.71 -17.99 0.50
N GLN A 67 -14.76 -18.92 0.67
CA GLN A 67 -13.59 -19.02 -0.21
C GLN A 67 -13.97 -19.21 -1.69
N ARG A 68 -14.89 -20.14 -2.00
CA ARG A 68 -15.34 -20.41 -3.38
C ARG A 68 -16.02 -19.19 -3.99
N GLU A 69 -16.86 -18.50 -3.22
CA GLU A 69 -17.56 -17.29 -3.66
C GLU A 69 -16.59 -16.16 -3.98
N LEU A 70 -15.60 -15.92 -3.11
CA LEU A 70 -14.53 -14.94 -3.34
C LEU A 70 -13.73 -15.25 -4.62
N GLN A 71 -13.36 -16.51 -4.84
CA GLN A 71 -12.65 -16.93 -6.05
C GLN A 71 -13.50 -16.76 -7.32
N LYS A 72 -14.80 -17.07 -7.25
CA LYS A 72 -15.74 -16.91 -8.39
C LYS A 72 -15.96 -15.44 -8.72
N ALA A 73 -16.17 -14.60 -7.71
CA ALA A 73 -16.35 -13.15 -7.89
C ALA A 73 -15.12 -12.50 -8.56
N MET A 74 -13.91 -12.93 -8.21
CA MET A 74 -12.68 -12.41 -8.81
C MET A 74 -12.55 -12.80 -10.30
N LYS A 75 -12.96 -14.03 -10.68
CA LYS A 75 -13.00 -14.47 -12.09
C LYS A 75 -14.02 -13.68 -12.91
N THR A 76 -15.22 -13.43 -12.36
CA THR A 76 -16.26 -12.66 -13.06
C THR A 76 -15.88 -11.19 -13.25
N LYS A 77 -15.21 -10.57 -12.27
CA LYS A 77 -14.70 -9.19 -12.40
C LYS A 77 -13.59 -9.06 -13.46
N LYS A 78 -12.76 -10.10 -13.64
CA LYS A 78 -11.71 -10.12 -14.67
C LYS A 78 -12.29 -10.16 -16.09
N ASN A 79 -13.38 -10.90 -16.31
CA ASN A 79 -14.04 -10.97 -17.62
C ASN A 79 -14.83 -9.70 -18.01
N LYS A 80 -15.22 -8.86 -17.04
CA LYS A 80 -15.94 -7.60 -17.32
C LYS A 80 -15.04 -6.42 -17.73
N GLN A 81 -13.71 -6.56 -17.67
CA GLN A 81 -12.76 -5.51 -18.07
C GLN A 81 -12.37 -5.55 -19.55
N GLU A 82 -12.81 -6.56 -20.32
CA GLU A 82 -12.53 -6.71 -21.76
C GLU A 82 -13.81 -6.52 -22.60
N THR A 83 -14.39 -5.30 -22.62
CA THR A 83 -15.24 -4.76 -23.73
C THR A 83 -15.74 -3.35 -23.40
N PRO A 84 -15.60 -2.35 -24.30
CA PRO A 84 -16.31 -1.08 -24.20
C PRO A 84 -17.48 -1.03 -25.22
N GLY A 85 -18.67 -0.58 -24.78
CA GLY A 85 -19.71 -0.16 -25.71
C GLY A 85 -21.16 -0.18 -25.19
N ASN A 86 -21.66 1.02 -24.88
CA ASN A 86 -22.98 1.58 -25.22
C ASN A 86 -24.31 0.87 -24.85
N GLY A 87 -25.25 1.65 -24.32
CA GLY A 87 -26.70 1.45 -24.56
C GLY A 87 -27.61 1.41 -23.33
N ASP A 88 -28.12 2.58 -22.99
CA ASP A 88 -29.43 2.98 -22.43
C ASP A 88 -30.56 1.93 -22.20
N GLY A 89 -31.39 2.23 -21.18
CA GLY A 89 -32.84 1.97 -21.25
C GLY A 89 -33.47 0.83 -20.41
N GLY A 90 -33.98 1.18 -19.22
CA GLY A 90 -35.42 0.99 -18.91
C GLY A 90 -36.01 -0.36 -18.43
N SER A 91 -36.56 -0.29 -17.20
CA SER A 91 -37.88 -0.83 -16.75
C SER A 91 -38.03 -2.23 -16.11
N THR A 92 -38.33 -2.17 -14.80
CA THR A 92 -39.40 -2.85 -14.01
C THR A 92 -39.73 -4.33 -14.18
N SER A 93 -39.64 -5.09 -13.07
CA SER A 93 -40.72 -5.99 -12.60
C SER A 93 -40.46 -6.52 -11.18
N GLU A 94 -41.50 -6.44 -10.34
CA GLU A 94 -41.60 -6.83 -8.93
C GLU A 94 -41.65 -8.35 -8.70
N THR A 95 -41.24 -8.83 -7.50
CA THR A 95 -41.81 -9.96 -6.71
C THR A 95 -41.03 -10.19 -5.38
N PRO A 96 -41.57 -10.87 -4.35
CA PRO A 96 -41.61 -10.36 -2.96
C PRO A 96 -40.54 -10.92 -1.98
N GLN A 97 -40.28 -10.16 -0.91
CA GLN A 97 -39.37 -10.48 0.21
C GLN A 97 -39.97 -11.45 1.26
N PRO A 98 -39.16 -12.35 1.87
CA PRO A 98 -39.48 -13.03 3.13
C PRO A 98 -38.93 -12.27 4.37
N PRO A 99 -39.38 -12.62 5.60
CA PRO A 99 -39.50 -11.68 6.71
C PRO A 99 -38.20 -11.33 7.44
N ARG A 100 -38.15 -10.06 7.86
CA ARG A 100 -37.15 -9.36 8.67
C ARG A 100 -36.83 -10.15 9.96
N LYS A 101 -35.58 -10.61 10.10
CA LYS A 101 -34.97 -10.83 11.42
C LYS A 101 -34.17 -9.59 11.79
N GLU A 102 -34.66 -8.93 12.83
CA GLU A 102 -34.08 -7.78 13.52
C GLU A 102 -32.62 -8.07 13.88
N ARG A 103 -31.68 -7.50 13.11
CA ARG A 103 -30.26 -7.44 13.49
C ARG A 103 -30.07 -6.17 14.27
N ALA A 104 -29.54 -6.31 15.48
CA ALA A 104 -29.13 -5.23 16.36
C ALA A 104 -28.44 -4.12 15.55
N GLN A 105 -28.90 -2.90 15.80
CA GLN A 105 -28.45 -1.67 15.16
C GLN A 105 -26.94 -1.53 15.37
N VAL A 106 -26.17 -1.90 14.35
CA VAL A 106 -24.72 -1.67 14.31
C VAL A 106 -24.53 -0.22 13.90
N ASP A 107 -23.68 0.48 14.64
CA ASP A 107 -23.30 1.87 14.40
C ASP A 107 -22.97 2.10 12.90
N PRO A 108 -23.60 3.07 12.21
CA PRO A 108 -23.41 3.30 10.78
C PRO A 108 -21.98 3.70 10.39
N THR A 109 -21.09 3.91 11.36
CA THR A 109 -19.68 4.23 11.14
C THR A 109 -18.80 2.99 10.91
N VAL A 110 -19.28 1.78 11.20
CA VAL A 110 -18.50 0.53 11.04
C VAL A 110 -18.93 -0.19 9.76
N GLU A 111 -18.23 0.07 8.65
CA GLU A 111 -18.41 -0.66 7.40
C GLU A 111 -18.04 -2.16 7.56
N ASN A 112 -18.81 -3.04 6.92
CA ASN A 112 -18.55 -4.49 6.89
C ASN A 112 -17.18 -4.78 6.24
N GLU A 113 -16.37 -5.68 6.83
CA GLU A 113 -15.00 -6.04 6.37
C GLU A 113 -14.95 -6.49 4.89
N GLU A 114 -16.07 -6.96 4.34
CA GLU A 114 -16.23 -7.33 2.94
C GLU A 114 -16.33 -6.13 1.99
N THR A 115 -16.94 -5.02 2.43
CA THR A 115 -16.95 -3.74 1.71
C THR A 115 -15.57 -3.08 1.76
N PHE A 116 -14.87 -3.25 2.89
CA PHE A 116 -13.50 -2.77 3.14
C PHE A 116 -12.46 -3.37 2.17
N MET A 117 -12.55 -4.66 1.84
CA MET A 117 -11.56 -5.35 0.97
C MET A 117 -11.92 -5.43 -0.52
N ASN A 118 -13.14 -5.00 -0.90
CA ASN A 118 -13.60 -5.00 -2.30
C ASN A 118 -13.38 -3.66 -3.03
N ARG A 119 -12.75 -2.68 -2.36
CA ARG A 119 -12.53 -1.36 -2.94
C ARG A 119 -11.53 -1.45 -4.09
N VAL A 120 -11.91 -0.88 -5.22
CA VAL A 120 -11.10 -0.88 -6.44
C VAL A 120 -9.86 -0.05 -6.17
N GLU A 121 -8.68 -0.63 -6.43
CA GLU A 121 -7.41 0.09 -6.31
C GLU A 121 -7.45 1.36 -7.16
N VAL A 122 -7.15 2.49 -6.53
CA VAL A 122 -7.14 3.78 -7.19
C VAL A 122 -5.88 3.87 -8.03
N LYS A 123 -6.03 3.89 -9.36
CA LYS A 123 -4.86 3.95 -10.27
C LYS A 123 -4.27 5.36 -10.30
N VAL A 124 -3.16 5.56 -9.63
CA VAL A 124 -2.29 6.74 -9.79
C VAL A 124 -1.51 6.60 -11.10
N LYS A 125 -1.60 7.59 -11.99
CA LYS A 125 -0.91 7.57 -13.28
C LYS A 125 0.49 8.17 -13.13
N ILE A 126 1.51 7.33 -13.25
CA ILE A 126 2.91 7.77 -13.25
C ILE A 126 3.29 8.27 -14.66
N PRO A 127 3.89 9.47 -14.80
CA PRO A 127 4.48 9.95 -16.05
C PRO A 127 5.50 8.97 -16.65
N GLU A 128 5.60 8.90 -17.98
CA GLU A 128 6.42 7.89 -18.66
C GLU A 128 7.92 8.06 -18.34
N GLU A 129 8.38 9.30 -18.23
CA GLU A 129 9.75 9.65 -17.88
C GLU A 129 10.12 9.09 -16.50
N LEU A 130 9.18 9.12 -15.56
CA LEU A 130 9.37 8.59 -14.21
C LEU A 130 9.25 7.06 -14.15
N LYS A 131 8.55 6.43 -15.08
CA LYS A 131 8.53 4.96 -15.19
C LYS A 131 9.90 4.42 -15.60
N LEU A 132 10.57 5.09 -16.54
CA LEU A 132 11.93 4.72 -16.94
C LEU A 132 12.87 4.78 -15.72
N TRP A 133 12.79 5.86 -14.93
CA TRP A 133 13.54 5.98 -13.68
C TRP A 133 13.22 4.89 -12.66
N LEU A 134 11.95 4.45 -12.53
CA LEU A 134 11.60 3.34 -11.64
C LEU A 134 12.22 2.01 -12.07
N VAL A 135 12.38 1.78 -13.38
CA VAL A 135 13.05 0.59 -13.92
C VAL A 135 14.55 0.67 -13.63
N ASP A 136 15.17 1.82 -13.86
CA ASP A 136 16.60 2.03 -13.59
C ASP A 136 16.93 1.91 -12.10
N ASP A 137 16.12 2.53 -11.23
CA ASP A 137 16.25 2.41 -9.77
C ASP A 137 16.14 0.95 -9.29
N TRP A 138 15.18 0.20 -9.84
CA TRP A 138 15.07 -1.24 -9.57
C TRP A 138 16.32 -2.01 -10.03
N ASP A 139 16.85 -1.72 -11.22
CA ASP A 139 18.04 -2.38 -11.75
C ASP A 139 19.29 -2.06 -10.91
N LEU A 140 19.53 -0.79 -10.59
CA LEU A 140 20.63 -0.32 -9.76
C LEU A 140 20.70 -1.07 -8.43
N ILE A 141 19.56 -1.22 -7.75
CA ILE A 141 19.53 -1.85 -6.42
C ILE A 141 19.51 -3.37 -6.51
N THR A 142 18.62 -3.92 -7.33
CA THR A 142 18.36 -5.37 -7.28
C THR A 142 19.36 -6.17 -8.10
N ARG A 143 19.83 -5.62 -9.24
CA ARG A 143 20.76 -6.30 -10.15
C ARG A 143 22.20 -5.81 -9.98
N GLN A 144 22.41 -4.49 -9.98
CA GLN A 144 23.77 -3.93 -9.87
C GLN A 144 24.29 -3.83 -8.44
N LYS A 145 23.45 -4.14 -7.43
CA LYS A 145 23.83 -4.15 -6.01
C LYS A 145 24.36 -2.80 -5.52
N GLN A 146 23.80 -1.74 -6.07
CA GLN A 146 24.04 -0.38 -5.59
C GLN A 146 23.05 0.01 -4.50
N LEU A 147 23.41 0.99 -3.70
CA LEU A 147 22.58 1.59 -2.66
C LEU A 147 22.54 3.08 -2.87
N PHE A 148 21.40 3.69 -2.59
CA PHE A 148 21.28 5.14 -2.58
C PHE A 148 22.06 5.73 -1.40
N TYR A 149 22.72 6.87 -1.61
CA TYR A 149 23.44 7.57 -0.56
C TYR A 149 22.47 8.09 0.52
N LEU A 150 22.69 7.66 1.76
CA LEU A 150 21.95 8.11 2.92
C LEU A 150 22.91 8.70 3.99
N PRO A 151 22.54 9.82 4.63
CA PRO A 151 21.34 10.63 4.39
C PRO A 151 21.32 11.31 3.00
N ALA A 152 20.13 11.48 2.44
CA ALA A 152 19.93 12.06 1.11
C ALA A 152 20.38 13.52 1.06
N LYS A 153 21.14 13.90 0.02
CA LYS A 153 21.54 15.30 -0.21
C LYS A 153 20.33 16.24 -0.34
N LYS A 154 19.29 15.77 -1.04
CA LYS A 154 17.98 16.41 -1.16
C LYS A 154 16.93 15.43 -0.66
N ASN A 155 16.49 15.63 0.58
CA ASN A 155 15.54 14.71 1.23
C ASN A 155 14.09 15.01 0.82
N VAL A 156 13.18 14.09 1.17
CA VAL A 156 11.75 14.21 0.87
C VAL A 156 11.15 15.49 1.45
N ASP A 157 11.52 15.86 2.67
CA ASP A 157 11.05 17.09 3.31
C ASP A 157 11.35 18.33 2.44
N SER A 158 12.59 18.47 1.97
CA SER A 158 12.97 19.57 1.09
C SER A 158 12.28 19.52 -0.28
N ILE A 159 12.06 18.34 -0.85
CA ILE A 159 11.36 18.20 -2.15
C ILE A 159 9.90 18.65 -2.02
N LEU A 160 9.24 18.24 -0.94
CA LEU A 160 7.86 18.62 -0.67
C LEU A 160 7.72 20.11 -0.39
N GLU A 161 8.67 20.70 0.34
CA GLU A 161 8.74 22.14 0.57
C GLU A 161 8.94 22.92 -0.73
N ASP A 162 9.88 22.49 -1.58
CA ASP A 162 10.11 23.12 -2.90
C ASP A 162 8.84 23.10 -3.76
N TYR A 163 8.10 21.98 -3.75
CA TYR A 163 6.84 21.88 -4.46
C TYR A 163 5.77 22.82 -3.88
N ALA A 164 5.61 22.88 -2.56
CA ALA A 164 4.66 23.79 -1.93
C ALA A 164 4.97 25.24 -2.33
N ASN A 165 6.23 25.65 -2.28
CA ASN A 165 6.69 26.99 -2.68
C ASN A 165 6.51 27.24 -4.18
N TYR A 166 6.73 26.23 -5.03
CA TYR A 166 6.43 26.30 -6.46
C TYR A 166 4.94 26.57 -6.71
N LYS A 167 4.04 25.91 -5.97
CA LYS A 167 2.60 26.13 -6.10
C LYS A 167 2.15 27.51 -5.61
N LYS A 168 2.75 28.02 -4.51
CA LYS A 168 2.49 29.37 -4.00
C LYS A 168 2.87 30.46 -5.01
N SER A 169 4.04 30.31 -5.64
CA SER A 169 4.52 31.29 -6.64
C SER A 169 3.75 31.26 -7.96
N HIS A 170 3.09 30.14 -8.29
CA HIS A 170 2.38 29.94 -9.56
C HIS A 170 0.84 29.89 -9.43
N GLY A 171 0.27 30.18 -8.24
CA GLY A 171 -1.17 30.10 -7.97
C GLY A 171 -1.68 31.24 -7.08
N ASN A 172 -2.76 31.91 -7.48
CA ASN A 172 -3.18 33.21 -6.92
C ASN A 172 -4.39 33.13 -5.96
N THR A 173 -4.61 32.02 -5.24
CA THR A 173 -5.79 31.86 -4.35
C THR A 173 -5.47 31.07 -3.09
N ASP A 174 -5.71 31.68 -1.91
CA ASP A 174 -5.44 31.13 -0.57
C ASP A 174 -6.03 29.72 -0.33
N ASN A 175 -7.23 29.44 -0.86
CA ASN A 175 -7.87 28.12 -0.75
C ASN A 175 -7.05 26.99 -1.43
N LYS A 176 -6.24 27.31 -2.45
CA LYS A 176 -5.36 26.32 -3.09
C LYS A 176 -4.09 26.09 -2.28
N GLU A 177 -3.61 27.10 -1.55
CA GLU A 177 -2.44 26.96 -0.69
C GLU A 177 -2.71 25.98 0.45
N TYR A 178 -3.86 26.12 1.13
CA TYR A 178 -4.27 25.19 2.19
C TYR A 178 -4.33 23.74 1.67
N ALA A 179 -4.98 23.52 0.52
CA ALA A 179 -5.08 22.18 -0.07
C ALA A 179 -3.72 21.59 -0.46
N VAL A 180 -2.78 22.42 -0.97
CA VAL A 180 -1.42 21.97 -1.28
C VAL A 180 -0.68 21.54 -0.01
N ASN A 181 -0.79 22.32 1.06
CA ASN A 181 -0.14 22.00 2.34
C ASN A 181 -0.69 20.69 2.94
N GLU A 182 -2.01 20.48 2.89
CA GLU A 182 -2.64 19.23 3.33
C GLU A 182 -2.17 18.02 2.52
N VAL A 183 -2.08 18.15 1.19
CA VAL A 183 -1.58 17.06 0.33
C VAL A 183 -0.10 16.77 0.62
N VAL A 184 0.73 17.80 0.78
CA VAL A 184 2.14 17.66 1.13
C VAL A 184 2.32 16.96 2.48
N ALA A 185 1.55 17.36 3.49
CA ALA A 185 1.55 16.72 4.79
C ALA A 185 1.12 15.24 4.70
N GLY A 186 0.07 14.95 3.92
CA GLY A 186 -0.39 13.60 3.66
C GLY A 186 0.68 12.73 2.99
N ILE A 187 1.32 13.22 1.92
CA ILE A 187 2.41 12.50 1.25
C ILE A 187 3.55 12.20 2.23
N LYS A 188 3.94 13.18 3.05
CA LYS A 188 4.99 12.99 4.07
C LYS A 188 4.63 11.90 5.08
N GLU A 189 3.41 11.91 5.59
CA GLU A 189 2.95 10.94 6.58
C GLU A 189 2.91 9.52 5.98
N TYR A 190 2.31 9.39 4.79
CA TYR A 190 2.31 8.12 4.06
C TYR A 190 3.72 7.62 3.79
N PHE A 191 4.65 8.51 3.42
CA PHE A 191 6.04 8.15 3.21
C PHE A 191 6.69 7.60 4.48
N ASN A 192 6.55 8.31 5.61
CA ASN A 192 7.13 7.90 6.89
C ASN A 192 6.60 6.54 7.37
N VAL A 193 5.30 6.28 7.21
CA VAL A 193 4.67 5.01 7.59
C VAL A 193 5.03 3.87 6.62
N MET A 194 5.06 4.14 5.32
CA MET A 194 5.20 3.09 4.31
C MET A 194 6.65 2.75 3.98
N LEU A 195 7.63 3.63 4.24
CA LEU A 195 9.00 3.41 3.82
C LEU A 195 9.54 2.06 4.32
N GLY A 196 9.52 1.86 5.64
CA GLY A 196 10.05 0.64 6.27
C GLY A 196 9.31 -0.64 5.93
N THR A 197 8.10 -0.57 5.38
CA THR A 197 7.25 -1.75 5.14
C THR A 197 7.14 -2.08 3.65
N GLN A 198 6.90 -1.10 2.80
CA GLN A 198 6.46 -1.30 1.41
C GLN A 198 7.34 -0.67 0.34
N LEU A 199 8.23 0.27 0.68
CA LEU A 199 8.99 1.05 -0.33
C LEU A 199 10.44 0.59 -0.52
N LEU A 200 10.93 -0.32 0.33
CA LEU A 200 12.30 -0.82 0.28
C LEU A 200 12.37 -2.22 -0.34
N TYR A 201 13.31 -2.38 -1.26
CA TYR A 201 13.70 -3.68 -1.79
C TYR A 201 14.42 -4.52 -0.72
N LYS A 202 14.48 -5.84 -0.93
CA LYS A 202 15.15 -6.75 0.01
C LYS A 202 16.61 -6.35 0.26
N PHE A 203 17.32 -5.90 -0.77
CA PHE A 203 18.72 -5.54 -0.68
C PHE A 203 18.97 -4.29 0.19
N GLU A 204 18.01 -3.38 0.33
CA GLU A 204 18.14 -2.15 1.13
C GLU A 204 17.90 -2.37 2.63
N ARG A 205 17.36 -3.55 3.03
CA ARG A 205 16.94 -3.81 4.41
C ARG A 205 18.07 -3.64 5.45
N PRO A 206 19.32 -4.07 5.21
CA PRO A 206 20.41 -3.81 6.14
C PRO A 206 20.76 -2.32 6.29
N GLN A 207 20.65 -1.54 5.20
CA GLN A 207 20.90 -0.08 5.25
C GLN A 207 19.81 0.59 6.09
N TYR A 208 18.55 0.23 5.89
CA TYR A 208 17.44 0.73 6.69
C TYR A 208 17.58 0.37 8.18
N ALA A 209 17.94 -0.88 8.49
CA ALA A 209 18.17 -1.30 9.87
C ALA A 209 19.29 -0.49 10.55
N LYS A 210 20.37 -0.17 9.80
CA LYS A 210 21.43 0.71 10.28
C LYS A 210 20.93 2.13 10.55
N ILE A 211 20.16 2.71 9.63
CA ILE A 211 19.57 4.05 9.82
C ILE A 211 18.71 4.11 11.08
N LEU A 212 17.87 3.11 11.34
CA LEU A 212 17.05 3.06 12.56
C LEU A 212 17.90 2.95 13.84
N ALA A 213 19.05 2.30 13.77
CA ALA A 213 19.95 2.17 14.92
C ALA A 213 20.75 3.46 15.17
N ASP A 214 21.24 4.09 14.11
CA ASP A 214 22.06 5.31 14.17
C ASP A 214 21.19 6.56 14.44
N HIS A 215 19.93 6.56 13.99
CA HIS A 215 19.01 7.69 14.05
C HIS A 215 17.57 7.24 14.40
N PRO A 216 17.31 6.80 15.65
CA PRO A 216 16.03 6.20 16.04
C PRO A 216 14.83 7.16 15.96
N ASP A 217 15.05 8.45 16.17
CA ASP A 217 13.99 9.47 16.20
C ASP A 217 13.84 10.23 14.87
N ALA A 218 14.70 9.95 13.88
CA ALA A 218 14.66 10.66 12.61
C ALA A 218 13.50 10.15 11.74
N PRO A 219 12.59 11.02 11.27
CA PRO A 219 11.58 10.61 10.31
C PRO A 219 12.24 10.25 8.97
N MET A 220 11.70 9.23 8.31
CA MET A 220 12.28 8.73 7.06
C MET A 220 12.27 9.78 5.94
N SER A 221 11.34 10.73 5.97
CA SER A 221 11.28 11.85 5.04
C SER A 221 12.47 12.82 5.15
N GLN A 222 13.20 12.83 6.27
CA GLN A 222 14.42 13.60 6.44
C GLN A 222 15.69 12.85 6.01
N VAL A 223 15.60 11.52 5.93
CA VAL A 223 16.75 10.66 5.61
C VAL A 223 16.78 10.26 4.15
N TYR A 224 15.63 9.93 3.56
CA TYR A 224 15.52 9.42 2.19
C TYR A 224 15.19 10.52 1.17
N GLY A 225 15.41 10.23 -0.11
CA GLY A 225 15.29 11.19 -1.21
C GLY A 225 14.23 10.84 -2.25
N ALA A 226 14.35 11.47 -3.43
CA ALA A 226 13.38 11.38 -4.51
C ALA A 226 13.09 9.96 -5.03
N PRO A 227 14.06 9.04 -5.19
CA PRO A 227 13.77 7.69 -5.71
C PRO A 227 12.76 6.94 -4.84
N HIS A 228 12.97 6.93 -3.52
CA HIS A 228 12.06 6.29 -2.58
C HIS A 228 10.70 6.99 -2.54
N LEU A 229 10.68 8.32 -2.62
CA LEU A 229 9.43 9.09 -2.70
C LEU A 229 8.63 8.71 -3.94
N LEU A 230 9.28 8.52 -5.09
CA LEU A 230 8.61 8.10 -6.32
C LEU A 230 7.99 6.71 -6.17
N ARG A 231 8.65 5.77 -5.49
CA ARG A 231 8.10 4.44 -5.20
C ARG A 231 6.81 4.48 -4.39
N LEU A 232 6.61 5.50 -3.54
CA LEU A 232 5.36 5.69 -2.81
C LEU A 232 4.17 5.77 -3.77
N PHE A 233 4.30 6.51 -4.89
CA PHE A 233 3.19 6.68 -5.84
C PHE A 233 2.82 5.40 -6.60
N VAL A 234 3.70 4.40 -6.62
CA VAL A 234 3.41 3.06 -7.14
C VAL A 234 2.56 2.24 -6.15
N ARG A 235 2.63 2.54 -4.85
CA ARG A 235 1.94 1.80 -3.78
C ARG A 235 0.74 2.53 -3.18
N ILE A 236 0.72 3.85 -3.23
CA ILE A 236 -0.29 4.68 -2.56
C ILE A 236 -1.69 4.46 -3.12
N GLY A 237 -1.83 4.07 -4.39
CA GLY A 237 -3.12 3.78 -5.03
C GLY A 237 -3.94 2.71 -4.30
N ALA A 238 -3.25 1.67 -3.79
CA ALA A 238 -3.87 0.66 -2.95
C ALA A 238 -4.34 1.25 -1.62
N MET A 239 -3.56 2.15 -1.01
CA MET A 239 -3.91 2.78 0.26
C MET A 239 -5.09 3.75 0.16
N LEU A 240 -5.18 4.50 -0.95
CA LEU A 240 -6.28 5.43 -1.19
C LEU A 240 -7.63 4.73 -1.31
N ALA A 241 -7.64 3.47 -1.77
CA ALA A 241 -8.86 2.68 -1.79
C ALA A 241 -9.46 2.55 -0.38
N TYR A 242 -8.64 2.46 0.66
CA TYR A 242 -9.11 2.30 2.05
C TYR A 242 -9.45 3.62 2.75
N THR A 243 -9.23 4.77 2.10
CA THR A 243 -9.57 6.07 2.70
C THR A 243 -11.04 6.37 2.47
N SER A 244 -11.74 6.86 3.49
CA SER A 244 -13.15 7.29 3.38
C SER A 244 -13.26 8.66 2.70
N LEU A 245 -12.99 8.70 1.39
CA LEU A 245 -13.16 9.89 0.55
C LEU A 245 -14.36 9.70 -0.38
N ASP A 246 -15.19 10.74 -0.52
CA ASP A 246 -16.18 10.78 -1.58
C ASP A 246 -15.51 10.97 -2.96
N GLU A 247 -16.24 10.67 -4.04
CA GLU A 247 -15.70 10.71 -5.40
C GLU A 247 -15.09 12.06 -5.78
N LYS A 248 -15.66 13.18 -5.32
CA LYS A 248 -15.16 14.52 -5.64
C LYS A 248 -13.85 14.80 -4.91
N SER A 249 -13.78 14.47 -3.62
CA SER A 249 -12.56 14.61 -2.83
C SER A 249 -11.44 13.70 -3.35
N LEU A 250 -11.77 12.47 -3.75
CA LEU A 250 -10.81 11.55 -4.35
C LEU A 250 -10.29 12.07 -5.70
N ALA A 251 -11.17 12.58 -6.56
CA ALA A 251 -10.77 13.17 -7.84
C ALA A 251 -9.87 14.41 -7.64
N LEU A 252 -10.19 15.27 -6.66
CA LEU A 252 -9.38 16.43 -6.32
C LEU A 252 -8.00 16.01 -5.79
N LEU A 253 -7.95 15.02 -4.88
CA LEU A 253 -6.70 14.47 -4.38
C LEU A 253 -5.85 13.91 -5.52
N LEU A 254 -6.43 13.12 -6.42
CA LEU A 254 -5.72 12.57 -7.57
C LEU A 254 -5.15 13.65 -8.48
N ASN A 255 -5.88 14.76 -8.68
CA ASN A 255 -5.36 15.90 -9.44
C ASN A 255 -4.11 16.49 -8.78
N TYR A 256 -4.10 16.65 -7.46
CA TYR A 256 -2.91 17.13 -6.74
C TYR A 256 -1.75 16.13 -6.78
N LEU A 257 -2.02 14.83 -6.64
CA LEU A 257 -0.99 13.80 -6.74
C LEU A 257 -0.38 13.76 -8.16
N HIS A 258 -1.20 13.88 -9.21
CA HIS A 258 -0.72 13.93 -10.59
C HIS A 258 0.02 15.23 -10.90
N ASP A 259 -0.39 16.37 -10.33
CA ASP A 259 0.33 17.63 -10.43
C ASP A 259 1.72 17.55 -9.76
N PHE A 260 1.80 16.93 -8.58
CA PHE A 260 3.07 16.65 -7.92
C PHE A 260 3.97 15.71 -8.75
N LEU A 261 3.42 14.64 -9.32
CA LEU A 261 4.17 13.75 -10.22
C LEU A 261 4.68 14.48 -11.46
N LYS A 262 3.90 15.41 -12.04
CA LYS A 262 4.36 16.28 -13.13
C LYS A 262 5.49 17.20 -12.69
N TYR A 263 5.43 17.73 -11.46
CA TYR A 263 6.53 18.50 -10.88
C TYR A 263 7.80 17.65 -10.74
N LEU A 264 7.70 16.42 -10.24
CA LEU A 264 8.85 15.51 -10.18
C LEU A 264 9.41 15.21 -11.58
N ALA A 265 8.56 14.98 -12.57
CA ALA A 265 8.97 14.72 -13.95
C ALA A 265 9.71 15.93 -14.57
N LYS A 266 9.17 17.14 -14.37
CA LYS A 266 9.78 18.39 -14.84
C LYS A 266 11.16 18.64 -14.23
N ASN A 267 11.39 18.18 -13.01
CA ASN A 267 12.66 18.33 -12.29
C ASN A 267 13.45 17.02 -12.24
N SER A 268 13.18 16.08 -13.17
CA SER A 268 13.73 14.73 -13.07
C SER A 268 15.25 14.68 -13.15
N GLU A 269 15.86 15.53 -13.97
CA GLU A 269 17.33 15.62 -14.13
C GLU A 269 18.05 16.01 -12.84
N THR A 270 17.41 16.78 -11.97
CA THR A 270 18.01 17.22 -10.69
C THR A 270 17.64 16.31 -9.53
N LEU A 271 16.48 15.66 -9.60
CA LEU A 271 15.95 14.80 -8.54
C LEU A 271 16.40 13.34 -8.65
N PHE A 272 16.64 12.85 -9.86
CA PHE A 272 17.00 11.46 -10.12
C PHE A 272 18.34 11.38 -10.84
N SER A 273 19.30 10.69 -10.22
CA SER A 273 20.63 10.53 -10.77
C SER A 273 21.24 9.23 -10.28
N ALA A 274 21.77 8.43 -11.20
CA ALA A 274 22.55 7.23 -10.86
C ALA A 274 23.82 7.58 -10.06
N ARG A 275 24.28 8.84 -10.09
CA ARG A 275 25.42 9.31 -9.29
C ARG A 275 25.12 9.41 -7.80
N ASP A 276 23.84 9.35 -7.42
CA ASP A 276 23.43 9.29 -6.02
C ASP A 276 23.36 7.85 -5.48
N TYR A 277 23.93 6.90 -6.22
CA TYR A 277 24.06 5.52 -5.82
C TYR A 277 25.54 5.12 -5.76
N GLU A 278 25.85 4.17 -4.89
CA GLU A 278 27.17 3.53 -4.80
C GLU A 278 27.07 2.02 -4.78
N VAL A 279 28.08 1.35 -5.35
CA VAL A 279 28.21 -0.10 -5.24
C VAL A 279 28.37 -0.47 -3.77
N ALA A 280 27.49 -1.35 -3.27
CA ALA A 280 27.54 -1.77 -1.89
C ALA A 280 28.85 -2.53 -1.59
N PRO A 281 29.52 -2.23 -0.46
CA PRO A 281 30.78 -2.89 -0.13
C PRO A 281 30.56 -4.38 0.21
N PRO A 282 31.58 -5.25 0.06
CA PRO A 282 31.44 -6.69 0.30
C PRO A 282 30.88 -7.07 1.68
N GLU A 283 31.17 -6.27 2.71
CA GLU A 283 30.66 -6.45 4.08
C GLU A 283 29.14 -6.25 4.14
N TYR A 284 28.60 -5.35 3.31
CA TYR A 284 27.16 -5.13 3.21
C TYR A 284 26.46 -6.33 2.59
N HIS A 285 27.03 -6.91 1.53
CA HIS A 285 26.45 -8.08 0.85
C HIS A 285 26.20 -9.23 1.82
N ARG A 286 27.12 -9.49 2.76
CA ARG A 286 26.97 -10.56 3.77
C ARG A 286 25.75 -10.36 4.68
N LYS A 287 25.31 -9.12 4.89
CA LYS A 287 24.13 -8.78 5.68
C LYS A 287 22.84 -8.80 4.87
N ALA A 288 22.93 -8.72 3.54
CA ALA A 288 21.80 -8.54 2.63
C ALA A 288 21.27 -9.85 1.99
N VAL A 289 21.90 -11.00 2.29
CA VAL A 289 21.51 -12.34 1.77
C VAL A 289 20.20 -12.82 2.41
#